data_AF-A0A7M7R881-F1
#
_entry.id   AF-A0A7M7R881-F1
#
_cell.length_a   1.000
_cell.length_b   1.000
_cell.length_c   1.000
_cell.angle_alpha   90.00
_cell.angle_beta   90.00
_cell.angle_gamma   90.00
#
_symmetry.space_group_name_H-M   'P 1'
#
loop_
_entity.id
_entity.type
_entity.pdbx_description
1 polymer ?
#
loop_
_entity_poly.entity_id
_entity_poly.type
_entity_poly.pdbx_seq_one_letter_code
_entity_poly.pdbx_strand_id
1 'polypeptide(L)'
;MENTDKIEEKISSPKQIKIDSTFQSAFNELRKSEFFNEAIPGPSKAKDSLKFSTLLVSLKQKGNPLLKFINNVPWEYSEIIPDYVMGKTTCALFLSIRYHQLNPDYIHERLKTLGNMYNLRVLLVQVDVPEPHHALKHLTRICILADLTLMLAWNPEDAGKIIETYKIYENKPPDAIMDRSDTAPYQKLVNALTTIRSVNKTDATTLLSTFGTLSELIKTQSNTLALCPGIGLQKAERIHKTLHEQFLRPSKSIK
;
A
#
# COMPACT_ATOMS: atom_id res chain seq x y z
N MET A 1 -52.05 -49.46 -53.10
CA MET A 1 -52.36 -49.26 -51.67
C MET A 1 -51.33 -48.27 -51.14
N GLU A 2 -51.29 -46.99 -51.57
CA GLU A 2 -52.36 -45.97 -51.51
C GLU A 2 -52.91 -45.87 -50.08
N ASN A 3 -52.81 -44.77 -49.31
CA ASN A 3 -52.89 -43.33 -49.59
C ASN A 3 -51.92 -42.56 -48.64
N THR A 4 -51.12 -41.56 -49.01
CA THR A 4 -51.41 -40.12 -49.30
C THR A 4 -52.34 -39.39 -48.34
N ASP A 5 -51.79 -38.39 -47.62
CA ASP A 5 -52.27 -36.99 -47.44
C ASP A 5 -51.55 -36.38 -46.21
N LYS A 6 -50.56 -35.48 -46.33
CA LYS A 6 -50.57 -34.04 -46.69
C LYS A 6 -51.65 -33.20 -45.98
N ILE A 7 -51.25 -32.51 -44.89
CA ILE A 7 -51.88 -31.28 -44.35
C ILE A 7 -50.73 -30.45 -43.73
N GLU A 8 -50.07 -29.58 -44.49
CA GLU A 8 -50.30 -28.12 -44.63
C GLU A 8 -50.10 -27.29 -43.35
N GLU A 9 -48.98 -26.54 -43.37
CA GLU A 9 -48.61 -25.47 -42.46
C GLU A 9 -49.64 -24.32 -42.50
N LYS A 10 -50.14 -23.91 -41.33
CA LYS A 10 -50.80 -22.60 -41.15
C LYS A 10 -49.97 -21.72 -40.24
N ILE A 11 -49.14 -20.88 -40.85
CA ILE A 11 -48.50 -19.74 -40.22
C ILE A 11 -49.59 -18.70 -39.92
N SER A 12 -49.86 -18.50 -38.63
CA SER A 12 -50.75 -17.45 -38.13
C SER A 12 -50.03 -16.10 -38.14
N SER A 13 -50.55 -15.16 -38.91
CA SER A 13 -50.10 -13.76 -39.01
C SER A 13 -50.21 -13.00 -37.68
N PRO A 14 -49.24 -12.14 -37.31
CA PRO A 14 -49.31 -11.36 -36.08
C PRO A 14 -50.39 -10.28 -36.16
N LYS A 15 -51.22 -10.20 -35.12
CA LYS A 15 -52.23 -9.15 -34.91
C LYS A 15 -51.57 -7.78 -34.95
N GLN A 16 -51.90 -6.96 -35.94
CA GLN A 16 -51.51 -5.56 -36.02
C GLN A 16 -52.20 -4.76 -34.90
N ILE A 17 -51.40 -4.25 -33.96
CA ILE A 17 -51.83 -3.24 -33.00
C ILE A 17 -51.90 -1.92 -33.78
N LYS A 18 -53.10 -1.37 -33.95
CA LYS A 18 -53.29 -0.01 -34.49
C LYS A 18 -52.67 0.97 -33.51
N ILE A 19 -51.49 1.48 -33.85
CA ILE A 19 -50.87 2.61 -33.16
C ILE A 19 -51.60 3.86 -33.66
N ASP A 20 -52.26 4.57 -32.75
CA ASP A 20 -52.98 5.79 -33.08
C ASP A 20 -52.04 6.82 -33.72
N SER A 21 -52.43 7.30 -34.91
CA SER A 21 -51.74 8.34 -35.68
C SER A 21 -51.40 9.59 -34.85
N THR A 22 -52.17 9.84 -33.80
CA THR A 22 -51.99 10.90 -32.81
C THR A 22 -50.70 10.74 -31.99
N PHE A 23 -50.33 9.51 -31.62
CA PHE A 23 -49.12 9.24 -30.83
C PHE A 23 -47.85 9.45 -31.66
N GLN A 24 -47.87 9.05 -32.93
CA GLN A 24 -46.75 9.22 -33.85
C GLN A 24 -46.53 10.71 -34.21
N SER A 25 -47.62 11.47 -34.31
CA SER A 25 -47.56 12.92 -34.53
C SER A 25 -46.98 13.65 -33.31
N ALA A 26 -47.43 13.32 -32.10
CA ALA A 26 -46.91 13.89 -30.86
C ALA A 26 -45.41 13.61 -30.67
N PHE A 27 -44.93 12.43 -31.04
CA PHE A 27 -43.51 12.08 -30.94
C PHE A 27 -42.63 12.82 -31.98
N ASN A 28 -43.18 13.10 -33.16
CA ASN A 28 -42.49 13.88 -34.19
C ASN A 28 -42.44 15.38 -33.86
N GLU A 29 -43.43 15.93 -33.15
CA GLU A 29 -43.37 17.29 -32.63
C GLU A 29 -42.32 17.43 -31.52
N LEU A 30 -42.18 16.44 -30.65
CA LEU A 30 -41.17 16.44 -29.58
C LEU A 30 -39.74 16.53 -30.15
N ARG A 31 -39.44 15.81 -31.23
CA ARG A 31 -38.13 15.85 -31.92
C ARG A 31 -37.84 17.18 -32.62
N LYS A 32 -38.87 17.97 -32.91
CA LYS A 32 -38.74 19.30 -33.52
C LYS A 32 -38.63 20.42 -32.48
N SER A 33 -38.86 20.11 -31.20
CA SER A 33 -38.73 21.09 -30.12
C SER A 33 -37.26 21.41 -29.83
N GLU A 34 -36.97 22.67 -29.50
CA GLU A 34 -35.62 23.13 -29.16
C GLU A 34 -35.02 22.41 -27.93
N PHE A 35 -35.88 21.78 -27.11
CA PHE A 35 -35.50 20.96 -25.96
C PHE A 35 -34.90 19.59 -26.33
N PHE A 36 -35.03 19.13 -27.59
CA PHE A 36 -34.42 17.87 -28.04
C PHE A 36 -32.94 18.02 -28.40
N ASN A 37 -32.46 19.25 -28.60
CA ASN A 37 -31.06 19.56 -28.91
C ASN A 37 -30.21 19.85 -27.66
N GLU A 38 -30.81 19.83 -26.46
CA GLU A 38 -30.05 19.89 -25.21
C GLU A 38 -29.42 18.52 -24.92
N ALA A 39 -28.09 18.51 -24.78
CA ALA A 39 -27.35 17.30 -24.45
C ALA A 39 -27.78 16.78 -23.08
N ILE A 40 -28.45 15.65 -23.06
CA ILE A 40 -28.69 14.84 -21.86
C ILE A 40 -27.31 14.55 -21.23
N PRO A 41 -27.12 14.68 -19.90
CA PRO A 41 -25.92 14.21 -19.23
C PRO A 41 -25.90 12.68 -19.24
N GLY A 42 -25.62 12.11 -20.41
CA GLY A 42 -25.19 10.72 -20.61
C GLY A 42 -23.69 10.60 -20.32
N PRO A 43 -23.17 9.38 -20.12
CA PRO A 43 -21.92 9.16 -19.44
C PRO A 43 -20.81 9.91 -20.17
N SER A 44 -20.24 10.87 -19.46
CA SER A 44 -19.00 11.55 -19.81
C SER A 44 -18.07 10.53 -20.46
N LYS A 45 -17.55 10.81 -21.66
CA LYS A 45 -16.36 10.12 -22.16
C LYS A 45 -15.35 10.14 -21.02
N ALA A 46 -15.22 9.02 -20.33
CA ALA A 46 -14.27 8.87 -19.26
C ALA A 46 -12.92 9.14 -19.92
N LYS A 47 -12.30 10.27 -19.56
CA LYS A 47 -10.86 10.34 -19.55
C LYS A 47 -10.39 9.02 -18.93
N ASP A 48 -9.41 8.34 -19.53
CA ASP A 48 -8.81 7.08 -19.06
C ASP A 48 -8.28 7.09 -17.60
N SER A 49 -8.59 8.13 -16.81
CA SER A 49 -8.27 8.29 -15.40
C SER A 49 -9.08 7.41 -14.45
N LEU A 50 -10.16 6.73 -14.89
CA LEU A 50 -10.96 5.86 -14.00
C LEU A 50 -10.41 4.43 -13.85
N LYS A 51 -9.64 3.91 -14.82
CA LYS A 51 -9.13 2.52 -14.78
C LYS A 51 -8.09 2.28 -13.69
N PHE A 52 -7.48 3.34 -13.15
CA PHE A 52 -6.48 3.23 -12.09
C PHE A 52 -7.04 3.46 -10.69
N SER A 53 -8.34 3.72 -10.52
CA SER A 53 -8.94 3.76 -9.18
C SER A 53 -9.32 2.35 -8.67
N THR A 54 -9.46 1.40 -9.59
CA THR A 54 -9.93 0.05 -9.33
C THR A 54 -8.76 -0.92 -9.39
N LEU A 55 -8.77 -1.94 -8.54
CA LEU A 55 -7.82 -3.03 -8.58
C LEU A 55 -8.23 -4.04 -9.67
N LEU A 56 -7.31 -4.38 -10.57
CA LEU A 56 -7.61 -5.34 -11.63
C LEU A 56 -7.21 -6.74 -11.17
N VAL A 57 -8.14 -7.69 -11.26
CA VAL A 57 -7.97 -9.09 -10.89
C VAL A 57 -7.96 -9.95 -12.16
N SER A 58 -7.00 -10.85 -12.27
CA SER A 58 -6.98 -11.80 -13.39
C SER A 58 -8.15 -12.78 -13.29
N LEU A 59 -8.73 -13.15 -14.42
CA LEU A 59 -9.74 -14.21 -14.50
C LEU A 59 -9.24 -15.55 -13.92
N LYS A 60 -7.91 -15.77 -13.90
CA LYS A 60 -7.28 -16.96 -13.29
C LYS A 60 -7.43 -17.03 -11.77
N GLN A 61 -7.68 -15.89 -11.12
CA GLN A 61 -7.86 -15.80 -9.67
C GLN A 61 -9.32 -16.00 -9.23
N LYS A 62 -10.22 -16.31 -10.18
CA LYS A 62 -11.62 -16.61 -9.88
C LYS A 62 -11.72 -17.78 -8.90
N GLY A 63 -12.39 -17.55 -7.76
CA GLY A 63 -12.54 -18.54 -6.70
C GLY A 63 -11.44 -18.52 -5.63
N ASN A 64 -10.42 -17.67 -5.76
CA ASN A 64 -9.43 -17.50 -4.71
C ASN A 64 -10.08 -16.89 -3.44
N PRO A 65 -9.94 -17.52 -2.26
CA PRO A 65 -10.56 -17.03 -1.03
C PRO A 65 -10.10 -15.63 -0.62
N LEU A 66 -8.90 -15.19 -1.04
CA LEU A 66 -8.38 -13.88 -0.66
C LEU A 66 -9.24 -12.72 -1.17
N LEU A 67 -9.98 -12.92 -2.28
CA LEU A 67 -10.87 -11.91 -2.85
C LEU A 67 -12.00 -11.50 -1.90
N LYS A 68 -12.40 -12.39 -0.97
CA LYS A 68 -13.43 -12.09 0.05
C LYS A 68 -12.95 -11.09 1.10
N PHE A 69 -11.64 -10.92 1.21
CA PHE A 69 -11.01 -10.04 2.20
C PHE A 69 -10.53 -8.73 1.58
N ILE A 70 -10.76 -8.52 0.27
CA ILE A 70 -10.54 -7.24 -0.41
C ILE A 70 -11.87 -6.47 -0.42
N ASN A 71 -12.08 -5.65 0.61
CA ASN A 71 -13.30 -4.90 0.88
C ASN A 71 -13.09 -3.38 0.85
N ASN A 72 -11.88 -2.91 1.18
CA ASN A 72 -11.56 -1.48 1.28
C ASN A 72 -11.28 -0.83 -0.08
N VAL A 73 -11.20 -1.64 -1.14
CA VAL A 73 -10.78 -1.23 -2.48
C VAL A 73 -11.73 -1.87 -3.50
N PRO A 74 -12.29 -1.10 -4.46
CA PRO A 74 -13.07 -1.67 -5.54
C PRO A 74 -12.16 -2.48 -6.47
N TRP A 75 -12.63 -3.65 -6.90
CA TRP A 75 -11.89 -4.51 -7.82
C TRP A 75 -12.78 -5.04 -8.94
N GLU A 76 -12.18 -5.30 -10.10
CA GLU A 76 -12.87 -5.86 -11.27
C GLU A 76 -12.04 -6.96 -11.94
N TYR A 77 -12.71 -7.90 -12.59
CA TYR A 77 -12.01 -8.90 -13.40
C TYR A 77 -11.58 -8.29 -14.73
N SER A 78 -10.34 -8.55 -15.11
CA SER A 78 -9.77 -8.09 -16.37
C SER A 78 -8.83 -9.15 -16.95
N GLU A 79 -8.63 -9.10 -18.27
CA GLU A 79 -7.67 -9.96 -18.95
C GLU A 79 -6.27 -9.36 -18.80
N ILE A 80 -5.61 -9.75 -17.71
CA ILE A 80 -4.27 -9.28 -17.33
C ILE A 80 -3.28 -10.44 -17.23
N ILE A 81 -2.01 -10.14 -17.52
CA ILE A 81 -0.89 -11.07 -17.40
C ILE A 81 -0.56 -11.36 -15.92
N PRO A 82 -0.32 -10.37 -15.03
CA PRO A 82 -0.17 -10.64 -13.61
C PRO A 82 -1.49 -11.11 -12.98
N ASP A 83 -1.46 -11.57 -11.73
CA ASP A 83 -2.67 -12.01 -11.03
C ASP A 83 -3.47 -10.81 -10.50
N TYR A 84 -2.77 -9.76 -10.09
CA TYR A 84 -3.35 -8.51 -9.59
C TYR A 84 -2.58 -7.31 -10.13
N VAL A 85 -3.28 -6.27 -10.57
CA VAL A 85 -2.68 -4.95 -10.86
C VAL A 85 -3.15 -3.98 -9.79
N MET A 86 -2.19 -3.51 -9.00
CA MET A 86 -2.44 -2.65 -7.83
C MET A 86 -2.14 -1.18 -8.14
N GLY A 87 -1.55 -0.88 -9.30
CA GLY A 87 -1.33 0.50 -9.73
C GLY A 87 -0.76 0.58 -11.14
N LYS A 88 -0.47 1.78 -11.61
CA LYS A 88 0.06 2.02 -12.98
C LYS A 88 1.34 1.23 -13.27
N THR A 89 2.24 1.16 -12.28
CA THR A 89 3.56 0.53 -12.41
C THR A 89 3.75 -0.62 -11.43
N THR A 90 2.67 -1.08 -10.80
CA THR A 90 2.70 -2.03 -9.69
C THR A 90 1.79 -3.22 -9.95
N CYS A 91 2.36 -4.43 -9.90
CA CYS A 91 1.61 -5.68 -10.05
C CYS A 91 1.99 -6.70 -8.98
N ALA A 92 1.10 -7.66 -8.74
CA ALA A 92 1.36 -8.83 -7.93
C ALA A 92 1.09 -10.15 -8.67
N LEU A 93 1.94 -11.13 -8.41
CA LEU A 93 1.70 -12.55 -8.67
C LEU A 93 1.34 -13.23 -7.36
N PHE A 94 0.40 -14.16 -7.39
CA PHE A 94 -0.01 -14.92 -6.22
C PHE A 94 0.42 -16.39 -6.35
N LEU A 95 0.98 -16.91 -5.27
CA LEU A 95 1.47 -18.28 -5.20
C LEU A 95 1.26 -18.86 -3.81
N SER A 96 0.62 -20.02 -3.69
CA SER A 96 0.63 -20.78 -2.43
C SER A 96 1.87 -21.68 -2.38
N ILE A 97 2.45 -21.88 -1.20
CA ILE A 97 3.60 -22.78 -1.02
C ILE A 97 3.22 -24.22 -1.38
N ARG A 98 2.03 -24.67 -0.97
CA ARG A 98 1.50 -25.99 -1.36
C ARG A 98 1.47 -26.12 -2.89
N TYR A 99 0.98 -25.11 -3.59
CA TYR A 99 0.95 -25.13 -5.06
C TYR A 99 2.35 -25.13 -5.67
N HIS A 100 3.30 -24.36 -5.12
CA HIS A 100 4.69 -24.34 -5.58
C HIS A 100 5.39 -25.70 -5.43
N GLN A 101 5.09 -26.43 -4.35
CA GLN A 101 5.61 -27.78 -4.13
C GLN A 101 5.12 -28.78 -5.19
N LEU A 102 3.87 -28.63 -5.66
CA LEU A 102 3.32 -29.46 -6.73
C LEU A 102 3.83 -29.02 -8.11
N ASN A 103 3.98 -27.71 -8.34
CA ASN A 103 4.35 -27.14 -9.64
C ASN A 103 5.50 -26.13 -9.49
N PRO A 104 6.76 -26.60 -9.36
CA PRO A 104 7.92 -25.72 -9.15
C PRO A 104 8.21 -24.82 -10.35
N ASP A 105 7.98 -25.29 -11.58
CA ASP A 105 8.27 -24.54 -12.82
C ASP A 105 7.25 -23.42 -13.11
N TYR A 106 6.07 -23.48 -12.51
CA TYR A 106 4.99 -22.52 -12.75
C TYR A 106 5.44 -21.07 -12.58
N ILE A 107 6.16 -20.76 -11.49
CA ILE A 107 6.59 -19.39 -11.22
C ILE A 107 7.60 -18.89 -12.26
N HIS A 108 8.47 -19.76 -12.76
CA HIS A 108 9.45 -19.40 -13.78
C HIS A 108 8.77 -19.05 -15.11
N GLU A 109 7.76 -19.82 -15.52
CA GLU A 109 6.97 -19.50 -16.71
C GLU A 109 6.19 -18.21 -16.56
N ARG A 110 5.54 -18.00 -15.40
CA ARG A 110 4.79 -16.77 -15.12
C ARG A 110 5.68 -15.54 -15.18
N LEU A 111 6.91 -15.62 -14.67
CA LEU A 111 7.88 -14.53 -14.73
C LEU A 111 8.37 -14.24 -16.15
N LYS A 112 8.58 -15.28 -16.97
CA LYS A 112 8.92 -15.09 -18.39
C LYS A 112 7.81 -14.33 -19.13
N THR A 113 6.55 -14.67 -18.88
CA THR A 113 5.42 -13.98 -19.51
C THR A 113 5.23 -12.56 -18.98
N LEU A 114 5.51 -12.31 -17.69
CA LEU A 114 5.41 -10.98 -17.08
C LEU A 114 6.52 -10.03 -17.57
N GLY A 115 7.73 -10.55 -17.79
CA GLY A 115 8.89 -9.75 -18.19
C GLY A 115 9.11 -8.53 -17.27
N ASN A 116 9.46 -7.41 -17.89
CA ASN A 116 9.72 -6.13 -17.21
C ASN A 116 8.62 -5.09 -17.48
N MET A 117 7.36 -5.54 -17.58
CA MET A 117 6.22 -4.63 -17.84
C MET A 117 5.89 -3.67 -16.68
N TYR A 118 6.32 -4.00 -15.47
CA TYR A 118 6.04 -3.24 -14.25
C TYR A 118 7.33 -2.95 -13.49
N ASN A 119 7.42 -1.77 -12.89
CA ASN A 119 8.58 -1.37 -12.09
C ASN A 119 8.58 -2.11 -10.75
N LEU A 120 7.43 -2.11 -10.06
CA LEU A 120 7.26 -2.85 -8.81
C LEU A 120 6.50 -4.14 -9.09
N ARG A 121 7.21 -5.26 -8.95
CA ARG A 121 6.67 -6.60 -9.14
C ARG A 121 6.72 -7.33 -7.81
N VAL A 122 5.54 -7.62 -7.26
CA VAL A 122 5.39 -8.29 -5.97
C VAL A 122 5.08 -9.76 -6.21
N LEU A 123 5.79 -10.66 -5.52
CA LEU A 123 5.41 -12.05 -5.40
C LEU A 123 4.74 -12.24 -4.03
N LEU A 124 3.42 -12.33 -4.02
CA LEU A 124 2.63 -12.59 -2.82
C LEU A 124 2.52 -14.10 -2.61
N VAL A 125 3.20 -14.59 -1.57
CA VAL A 125 3.28 -16.00 -1.23
C VAL A 125 2.41 -16.30 -0.02
N GLN A 126 1.42 -17.18 -0.19
CA GLN A 126 0.63 -17.70 0.91
C GLN A 126 1.34 -18.92 1.54
N VAL A 127 1.62 -18.83 2.84
CA VAL A 127 2.24 -19.88 3.65
C VAL A 127 1.16 -20.82 4.19
N ASP A 128 0.90 -21.91 3.48
CA ASP A 128 -0.17 -22.88 3.78
C ASP A 128 0.34 -24.29 4.10
N VAL A 129 1.63 -24.42 4.42
CA VAL A 129 2.31 -25.69 4.73
C VAL A 129 3.06 -25.53 6.05
N PRO A 130 3.09 -26.57 6.93
CA PRO A 130 3.77 -26.49 8.24
C PRO A 130 5.28 -26.27 8.14
N GLU A 131 5.93 -26.77 7.08
CA GLU A 131 7.37 -26.63 6.87
C GLU A 131 7.71 -25.84 5.59
N PRO A 132 7.65 -24.50 5.62
CA PRO A 132 7.82 -23.67 4.44
C PRO A 132 9.30 -23.32 4.13
N HIS A 133 10.24 -23.62 5.03
CA HIS A 133 11.62 -23.11 5.00
C HIS A 133 12.35 -23.39 3.67
N HIS A 134 12.27 -24.62 3.16
CA HIS A 134 12.96 -25.00 1.92
C HIS A 134 12.36 -24.28 0.69
N ALA A 135 11.03 -24.26 0.60
CA ALA A 135 10.32 -23.56 -0.48
C ALA A 135 10.57 -22.06 -0.44
N LEU A 136 10.54 -21.44 0.75
CA LEU A 136 10.82 -20.02 0.92
C LEU A 136 12.26 -19.67 0.55
N LYS A 137 13.25 -20.49 0.93
CA LYS A 137 14.64 -20.29 0.52
C LYS A 137 14.78 -20.27 -1.02
N HIS A 138 14.10 -21.20 -1.69
CA HIS A 138 14.09 -21.27 -3.15
C HIS A 138 13.42 -20.05 -3.78
N LEU A 139 12.20 -19.72 -3.34
CA LEU A 139 11.44 -18.57 -3.83
C LEU A 139 12.17 -17.24 -3.57
N THR A 140 12.85 -17.11 -2.43
CA THR A 140 13.65 -15.92 -2.11
C THR A 140 14.80 -15.73 -3.10
N ARG A 141 15.49 -16.82 -3.44
CA ARG A 141 16.55 -16.78 -4.47
C ARG A 141 15.98 -16.36 -5.83
N ILE A 142 14.83 -16.88 -6.22
CA ILE A 142 14.15 -16.47 -7.46
C ILE A 142 13.80 -14.98 -7.42
N CYS A 143 13.27 -14.49 -6.29
CA CYS A 143 12.88 -13.10 -6.16
C CYS A 143 14.06 -12.14 -6.28
N ILE A 144 15.20 -12.48 -5.69
CA ILE A 144 16.42 -11.69 -5.79
C ILE A 144 16.94 -11.68 -7.24
N LEU A 145 16.99 -12.82 -7.91
CA LEU A 145 17.53 -12.92 -9.27
C LEU A 145 16.63 -12.26 -10.33
N ALA A 146 15.32 -12.20 -10.08
CA ALA A 146 14.34 -11.65 -11.01
C ALA A 146 13.85 -10.24 -10.63
N ASP A 147 14.49 -9.57 -9.65
CA ASP A 147 14.09 -8.26 -9.13
C ASP A 147 12.60 -8.17 -8.76
N LEU A 148 12.17 -9.08 -7.88
CA LEU A 148 10.82 -9.15 -7.30
C LEU A 148 10.87 -8.84 -5.80
N THR A 149 9.83 -8.20 -5.29
CA THR A 149 9.61 -8.08 -3.84
C THR A 149 8.80 -9.28 -3.35
N LEU A 150 9.39 -10.10 -2.48
CA LEU A 150 8.70 -11.23 -1.85
C LEU A 150 7.85 -10.72 -0.67
N MET A 151 6.55 -11.00 -0.69
CA MET A 151 5.62 -10.69 0.39
C MET A 151 4.99 -11.99 0.90
N LEU A 152 5.05 -12.22 2.21
CA LEU A 152 4.50 -13.43 2.83
C LEU A 152 3.15 -13.14 3.49
N ALA A 153 2.19 -14.05 3.29
CA ALA A 153 0.89 -14.02 3.95
C ALA A 153 0.63 -15.37 4.63
N TRP A 154 0.26 -15.35 5.92
CA TRP A 154 0.01 -16.57 6.69
C TRP A 154 -1.41 -17.11 6.53
N ASN A 155 -2.33 -16.25 6.10
CA ASN A 155 -3.71 -16.58 5.86
C ASN A 155 -4.22 -15.78 4.64
N PRO A 156 -5.34 -16.19 4.02
CA PRO A 156 -5.90 -15.47 2.86
C PRO A 156 -6.40 -14.06 3.20
N GLU A 157 -6.69 -13.78 4.47
CA GLU A 157 -7.10 -12.45 4.92
C GLU A 157 -5.94 -11.44 4.85
N ASP A 158 -4.77 -11.83 5.36
CA ASP A 158 -3.53 -11.07 5.30
C ASP A 158 -3.12 -10.84 3.84
N ALA A 159 -3.27 -11.86 2.98
CA ALA A 159 -3.01 -11.72 1.56
C ALA A 159 -3.90 -10.64 0.92
N GLY A 160 -5.21 -10.63 1.24
CA GLY A 160 -6.14 -9.59 0.80
C GLY A 160 -5.74 -8.21 1.31
N LYS A 161 -5.46 -8.07 2.61
CA LYS A 161 -5.04 -6.80 3.23
C LYS A 161 -3.74 -6.25 2.66
N ILE A 162 -2.77 -7.11 2.34
CA ILE A 162 -1.51 -6.70 1.70
C ILE A 162 -1.81 -6.07 0.34
N ILE A 163 -2.63 -6.72 -0.47
CA ILE A 163 -3.04 -6.21 -1.79
C ILE A 163 -3.77 -4.87 -1.65
N GLU A 164 -4.72 -4.75 -0.72
CA GLU A 164 -5.40 -3.49 -0.42
C GLU A 164 -4.43 -2.38 -0.03
N THR A 165 -3.46 -2.70 0.84
CA THR A 165 -2.46 -1.74 1.32
C THR A 165 -1.63 -1.22 0.15
N TYR A 166 -1.16 -2.09 -0.74
CA TYR A 166 -0.45 -1.64 -1.94
C TYR A 166 -1.30 -0.69 -2.79
N LYS A 167 -2.59 -0.98 -2.95
CA LYS A 167 -3.48 -0.13 -3.74
C LYS A 167 -3.74 1.23 -3.09
N ILE A 168 -4.05 1.26 -1.81
CA ILE A 168 -4.32 2.49 -1.05
C ILE A 168 -3.07 3.39 -1.04
N TYR A 169 -1.89 2.78 -0.97
CA TYR A 169 -0.62 3.49 -0.88
C TYR A 169 -0.08 3.96 -2.23
N GLU A 170 -0.74 3.64 -3.35
CA GLU A 170 -0.32 4.10 -4.69
C GLU A 170 -0.17 5.63 -4.77
N ASN A 171 -1.09 6.37 -4.13
CA ASN A 171 -1.11 7.84 -4.16
C ASN A 171 -0.74 8.48 -2.81
N LYS A 172 -0.26 7.68 -1.84
CA LYS A 172 0.03 8.20 -0.50
C LYS A 172 1.38 8.93 -0.51
N PRO A 173 1.44 10.20 -0.05
CA PRO A 173 2.70 10.94 -0.02
C PRO A 173 3.68 10.32 1.00
N PRO A 174 5.00 10.57 0.83
CA PRO A 174 6.04 10.02 1.71
C PRO A 174 6.06 10.62 3.12
N ASP A 175 5.13 11.52 3.46
CA ASP A 175 5.05 12.23 4.74
C ASP A 175 5.08 11.30 5.97
N ALA A 176 4.56 10.08 5.83
CA ALA A 176 4.58 9.08 6.91
C ALA A 176 5.98 8.54 7.20
N ILE A 177 6.90 8.61 6.24
CA ILE A 177 8.27 8.08 6.30
C ILE A 177 9.28 9.21 6.52
N MET A 178 8.92 10.45 6.22
CA MET A 178 9.78 11.59 6.48
C MET A 178 10.06 11.78 7.97
N ASP A 179 11.27 12.24 8.28
CA ASP A 179 11.65 12.57 9.64
C ASP A 179 10.72 13.67 10.18
N ARG A 180 10.06 13.36 11.29
CA ARG A 180 9.24 14.35 11.99
C ARG A 180 10.19 15.18 12.82
N SER A 181 10.71 16.26 12.25
CA SER A 181 11.54 17.17 13.00
C SER A 181 10.75 17.66 14.22
N ASP A 182 11.25 17.39 15.43
CA ASP A 182 10.66 17.94 16.65
C ASP A 182 10.69 19.47 16.55
N THR A 183 9.53 20.08 16.31
CA THR A 183 9.43 21.51 16.02
C THR A 183 9.59 22.36 17.27
N ALA A 184 9.23 21.82 18.44
CA ALA A 184 9.31 22.55 19.69
C ALA A 184 10.75 22.69 20.20
N PRO A 185 11.24 23.91 20.51
CA PRO A 185 12.57 24.12 21.08
C PRO A 185 12.85 23.27 22.32
N TYR A 186 11.83 23.06 23.15
CA TYR A 186 11.92 22.23 24.35
C TYR A 186 12.26 20.76 24.03
N GLN A 187 11.63 20.18 23.01
CA GLN A 187 11.89 18.80 22.60
C GLN A 187 13.31 18.65 22.05
N LYS A 188 13.79 19.62 21.26
CA LYS A 188 15.18 19.64 20.78
C LYS A 188 16.19 19.64 21.93
N LEU A 189 15.93 20.44 22.97
CA LEU A 189 16.78 20.50 24.16
C LEU A 189 16.76 19.18 24.95
N VAL A 190 15.57 18.60 25.15
CA VAL A 190 15.44 17.29 25.81
C VAL A 190 16.21 16.21 25.04
N ASN A 191 16.04 16.14 23.72
CA ASN A 191 16.74 15.17 22.88
C ASN A 191 18.26 15.36 22.90
N ALA A 192 18.73 16.62 22.85
CA ALA A 192 20.14 16.95 22.95
C ALA A 192 20.74 16.48 24.29
N LEU A 193 20.06 16.75 25.40
CA LEU A 193 20.51 16.30 26.73
C LEU A 193 20.49 14.78 26.87
N THR A 194 19.51 14.08 26.29
CA THR A 194 19.47 12.60 26.30
C THR A 194 20.55 11.94 25.45
N THR A 195 21.27 12.71 24.62
CA THR A 195 22.44 12.19 23.88
C THR A 195 23.62 11.93 24.83
N ILE A 196 23.64 12.59 25.99
CA ILE A 196 24.66 12.36 27.03
C ILE A 196 24.41 10.98 27.66
N ARG A 197 25.44 10.13 27.65
CA ARG A 197 25.36 8.80 28.25
C ARG A 197 24.92 8.89 29.72
N SER A 198 23.86 8.16 30.05
CA SER A 198 23.24 8.11 31.40
C SER A 198 22.27 9.23 31.77
N VAL A 199 21.92 10.12 30.83
CA VAL A 199 20.85 11.10 31.00
C VAL A 199 19.57 10.58 30.34
N ASN A 200 18.52 10.38 31.14
CA ASN A 200 17.21 9.97 30.64
C ASN A 200 16.33 11.17 30.30
N LYS A 201 15.20 10.93 29.61
CA LYS A 201 14.22 11.97 29.29
C LYS A 201 13.72 12.70 30.54
N THR A 202 13.48 11.95 31.63
CA THR A 202 13.11 12.49 32.94
C THR A 202 14.19 13.40 33.51
N ASP A 203 15.45 13.00 33.42
CA ASP A 203 16.58 13.77 33.94
C ASP A 203 16.73 15.08 33.15
N ALA A 204 16.62 15.02 31.82
CA ALA A 204 16.64 16.19 30.94
C ALA A 204 15.47 17.16 31.24
N THR A 205 14.26 16.65 31.48
CA THR A 205 13.13 17.51 31.87
C THR A 205 13.34 18.17 33.23
N THR A 206 13.91 17.45 34.20
CA THR A 206 14.23 17.99 35.54
C THR A 206 15.31 19.07 35.46
N LEU A 207 16.35 18.84 34.65
CA LEU A 207 17.41 19.82 34.42
C LEU A 207 16.87 21.10 33.79
N LEU A 208 16.05 20.98 32.75
CA LEU A 208 15.46 22.13 32.07
C LEU A 208 14.46 22.87 32.96
N SER A 209 13.70 22.19 33.82
CA SER A 209 12.80 22.85 34.77
C SER A 209 13.53 23.52 35.93
N THR A 210 14.65 22.95 36.40
CA THR A 210 15.42 23.49 37.52
C THR A 210 16.25 24.71 37.12
N PHE A 211 16.94 24.64 35.98
CA PHE A 211 17.86 25.71 35.54
C PHE A 211 17.22 26.70 34.55
N GLY A 212 16.08 26.34 33.95
CA GLY A 212 15.32 27.19 33.01
C GLY A 212 15.97 27.33 31.64
N THR A 213 17.25 27.73 31.58
CA THR A 213 17.99 27.95 30.34
C THR A 213 19.17 27.00 30.19
N LEU A 214 19.49 26.63 28.94
CA LEU A 214 20.67 25.81 28.65
C LEU A 214 21.98 26.53 29.03
N SER A 215 22.03 27.85 28.91
CA SER A 215 23.19 28.64 29.34
C SER A 215 23.48 28.47 30.83
N GLU A 216 22.44 28.53 31.67
CA GLU A 216 22.61 28.36 33.12
C GLU A 216 23.09 26.94 33.45
N LEU A 217 22.52 25.93 32.77
CA LEU A 217 22.94 24.55 32.91
C LEU A 217 24.42 24.35 32.55
N ILE A 218 24.92 25.00 31.49
CA ILE A 218 26.33 24.89 31.07
C ILE A 218 27.26 25.55 32.10
N LYS A 219 26.89 26.68 32.69
CA LYS A 219 27.73 27.38 33.69
C LYS A 219 27.75 26.72 35.07
N THR A 220 26.83 25.80 35.31
CA THR A 220 26.63 25.18 36.63
C THR A 220 27.73 24.17 36.95
N GLN A 221 28.23 24.17 38.19
CA GLN A 221 29.22 23.20 38.66
C GLN A 221 28.62 21.80 38.86
N SER A 222 29.46 20.76 38.80
CA SER A 222 29.06 19.36 39.02
C SER A 222 28.32 19.13 40.35
N ASN A 223 28.70 19.84 41.41
CA ASN A 223 28.08 19.69 42.73
C ASN A 223 26.62 20.17 42.74
N THR A 224 26.32 21.27 42.06
CA THR A 224 24.96 21.82 41.98
C THR A 224 24.07 20.98 41.08
N LEU A 225 24.63 20.39 40.01
CA LEU A 225 23.92 19.42 39.18
C LEU A 225 23.50 18.16 39.97
N ALA A 226 24.30 17.76 40.96
CA ALA A 226 23.99 16.60 41.82
C ALA A 226 22.89 16.88 42.86
N LEU A 227 22.49 18.14 43.06
CA LEU A 227 21.37 18.51 43.93
C LEU A 227 20.01 18.31 43.23
N CYS A 228 20.00 18.16 41.90
CA CYS A 228 18.78 17.92 41.15
C CYS A 228 18.21 16.52 41.46
N PRO A 229 16.89 16.39 41.65
CA PRO A 229 16.29 15.10 41.97
C PRO A 229 16.51 14.10 40.82
N GLY A 230 17.06 12.93 41.15
CA GLY A 230 17.36 11.85 40.18
C GLY A 230 18.74 11.94 39.50
N ILE A 231 19.52 13.00 39.78
CA ILE A 231 20.87 13.19 39.26
C ILE A 231 21.88 12.94 40.37
N GLY A 232 22.42 11.73 40.42
CA GLY A 232 23.53 11.40 41.32
C GLY A 232 24.86 12.01 40.87
N LEU A 233 25.85 12.01 41.77
CA LEU A 233 27.20 12.55 41.55
C LEU A 233 27.83 12.09 40.23
N GLN A 234 27.73 10.79 39.91
CA GLN A 234 28.31 10.26 38.68
C GLN A 234 27.62 10.80 37.40
N LYS A 235 26.31 11.02 37.43
CA LYS A 235 25.59 11.62 36.29
C LYS A 235 25.98 13.08 36.14
N ALA A 236 26.03 13.81 37.26
CA ALA A 236 26.42 15.20 37.29
C ALA A 236 27.85 15.43 36.75
N GLU A 237 28.81 14.61 37.18
CA GLU A 237 30.18 14.64 36.66
C GLU A 237 30.24 14.35 35.15
N ARG A 238 29.48 13.37 34.66
CA ARG A 238 29.43 13.06 33.22
C ARG A 238 28.82 14.19 32.40
N ILE A 239 27.73 14.79 32.88
CA ILE A 239 27.11 15.94 32.22
C ILE A 239 28.11 17.09 32.15
N HIS A 240 28.69 17.46 33.30
CA HIS A 240 29.65 18.56 33.36
C HIS A 240 30.89 18.30 32.48
N LYS A 241 31.43 17.07 32.52
CA LYS A 241 32.54 16.67 31.66
C LYS A 241 32.17 16.78 30.19
N THR A 242 31.03 16.24 29.77
CA THR A 242 30.62 16.25 28.35
C THR A 242 30.46 17.67 27.81
N LEU A 243 30.00 18.62 28.65
CA LEU A 243 29.83 20.02 28.26
C LEU A 243 31.14 20.82 28.22
N HIS A 244 32.16 20.44 29.00
CA HIS A 244 33.41 21.20 29.14
C HIS A 244 34.65 20.49 28.60
N GLU A 245 34.51 19.26 28.10
CA GLU A 245 35.61 18.52 27.50
C GLU A 245 36.07 19.22 26.22
N GLN A 246 37.38 19.40 26.09
CA GLN A 246 37.96 20.01 24.90
C GLN A 246 37.71 19.11 23.69
N PHE A 247 37.18 19.69 22.62
CA PHE A 247 36.93 18.96 21.38
C PHE A 247 38.23 18.43 20.75
N LEU A 248 39.32 19.21 20.88
CA LEU A 248 40.64 18.83 20.40
C LEU A 248 41.42 18.10 21.49
N ARG A 249 42.14 17.05 21.10
CA ARG A 249 43.10 16.42 22.01
C ARG A 249 44.23 17.42 22.28
N PRO A 250 44.62 17.63 23.54
CA PRO A 250 45.78 18.45 23.83
C PRO A 250 47.01 17.84 23.15
N SER A 251 47.76 18.64 22.42
CA SER A 251 49.01 18.20 21.77
C SER A 251 49.93 17.66 22.85
N LYS A 252 50.35 16.39 22.74
CA LYS A 252 51.37 15.84 23.62
C LYS A 252 52.63 16.68 23.43
N SER A 253 53.00 17.50 24.42
CA SER A 253 54.38 17.99 24.51
C SER A 253 55.26 16.77 24.72
N ILE A 254 55.97 16.39 23.66
CA ILE A 254 57.08 15.44 23.73
C ILE A 254 58.13 16.16 24.59
N LYS A 255 58.26 15.72 25.85
CA LYS A 255 59.41 16.04 26.69
C LYS A 255 60.55 15.10 26.33
#